data_AF-A0A6L2Q8A3-F1
#
_entry.id   AF-A0A6L2Q8A3-F1
#
_cell.length_a   1.000
_cell.length_b   1.000
_cell.length_c   1.000
_cell.angle_alpha   90.00
_cell.angle_beta   90.00
_cell.angle_gamma   90.00
#
_symmetry.space_group_name_H-M   'P 1'
#
loop_
_entity.id
_entity.type
_entity.pdbx_description
1 polymer ?
#
loop_
_entity_poly.entity_id
_entity_poly.type
_entity_poly.pdbx_seq_one_letter_code
_entity_poly.pdbx_strand_id
1 'polypeptide(L)' 'LLTARPAALAPLPNRLLWRQCDSVCEEQYQPVCAVDETGVMQTFSNRCKFELANCMSAR' A
#
# COMPACT_ATOMS: atom_id res chain seq x y z
N LEU A 1 1.78 8.80 -5.74
CA LEU A 1 2.28 7.67 -4.94
C LEU A 1 2.45 8.08 -3.46
N LEU A 2 1.97 7.28 -2.51
CA LEU A 2 2.19 7.49 -1.07
C LEU A 2 3.62 7.02 -0.74
N THR A 3 4.48 7.88 -0.18
CA THR A 3 5.92 7.58 -0.09
C THR A 3 6.36 7.03 1.28
N ALA A 4 7.15 5.94 1.23
CA ALA A 4 8.11 5.54 2.24
C ALA A 4 9.45 5.21 1.53
N ARG A 5 10.59 5.57 2.14
CA ARG A 5 11.97 5.52 1.57
C ARG A 5 12.46 4.09 1.24
N PRO A 6 13.52 3.90 0.42
CA PRO A 6 13.59 2.85 -0.59
C PRO A 6 13.96 1.45 -0.09
N ALA A 7 13.46 0.46 -0.83
CA ALA A 7 13.70 -0.96 -0.67
C ALA A 7 15.15 -1.35 -1.00
N ALA A 8 15.82 -2.05 -0.09
CA ALA A 8 16.96 -2.88 -0.44
C ALA A 8 16.45 -4.09 -1.25
N LEU A 9 16.87 -4.15 -2.51
CA LEU A 9 16.57 -5.21 -3.46
C LEU A 9 17.18 -6.54 -3.02
N ALA A 10 16.34 -7.55 -2.78
CA ALA A 10 16.75 -8.95 -2.90
C ALA A 10 16.08 -9.54 -4.15
N PRO A 11 16.80 -10.26 -5.02
CA PRO A 11 16.26 -10.77 -6.27
C PRO A 11 15.55 -12.10 -6.01
N LEU A 12 14.27 -12.22 -6.39
CA LEU A 12 13.64 -13.52 -6.57
C LEU A 12 13.07 -13.66 -7.99
N PRO A 13 13.28 -14.82 -8.65
CA PRO A 13 13.03 -14.98 -10.06
C PRO A 13 11.57 -15.40 -10.29
N ASN A 14 10.72 -14.45 -10.70
CA ASN A 14 9.74 -14.65 -11.77
C ASN A 14 8.90 -13.40 -11.96
N ARG A 15 9.04 -12.77 -13.13
CA ARG A 15 8.49 -11.46 -13.48
C ARG A 15 6.97 -11.42 -13.75
N LEU A 16 6.16 -12.39 -13.31
CA LEU A 16 4.78 -12.53 -13.83
C LEU A 16 3.61 -12.70 -12.84
N LEU A 17 3.73 -12.63 -11.50
CA LEU A 17 2.57 -12.86 -10.61
C LEU A 17 2.49 -12.02 -9.31
N TRP A 18 2.68 -10.70 -9.35
CA TRP A 18 2.21 -9.81 -8.26
C TRP A 18 1.71 -8.45 -8.78
N ARG A 19 0.86 -8.47 -9.82
CA ARG A 19 -0.02 -7.33 -10.16
C ARG A 19 -1.43 -7.49 -9.57
N GLN A 20 -1.65 -8.53 -8.77
CA GLN A 20 -2.90 -8.72 -8.06
C GLN A 20 -2.68 -8.17 -6.66
N CYS A 21 -3.20 -6.97 -6.42
CA CYS A 21 -3.38 -6.43 -5.08
C CYS A 21 -4.52 -7.22 -4.38
N ASP A 22 -4.41 -8.54 -4.35
CA ASP A 22 -5.37 -9.43 -3.69
C ASP A 22 -4.94 -9.58 -2.23
N SER A 23 -5.48 -8.71 -1.39
CA SER A 23 -5.34 -8.80 0.07
C SER A 23 -6.70 -8.78 0.73
N VAL A 24 -6.97 -9.75 1.61
CA VAL A 24 -8.10 -9.71 2.52
C VAL A 24 -7.66 -8.96 3.78
N CYS A 25 -8.35 -7.87 4.10
CA CYS A 25 -8.08 -7.12 5.33
C CYS A 25 -9.12 -7.45 6.39
N GLU A 26 -8.66 -7.53 7.64
CA GLU A 26 -9.56 -7.57 8.79
C GLU A 26 -10.32 -6.25 8.94
N GLU A 27 -11.50 -6.30 9.57
CA GLU A 27 -12.36 -5.14 9.82
C GLU A 27 -12.06 -4.42 11.15
N GLN A 28 -10.94 -4.78 11.80
CA GLN A 28 -10.49 -4.08 13.00
C GLN A 28 -10.24 -2.59 12.70
N TYR A 29 -10.74 -1.72 13.58
CA TYR A 29 -10.57 -0.28 13.45
C TYR A 29 -9.35 0.19 14.25
N GLN A 30 -8.28 0.56 13.53
CA GLN A 30 -7.03 1.09 14.06
C GLN A 30 -6.50 2.14 13.07
N PRO A 31 -7.06 3.37 13.09
CA PRO A 31 -6.94 4.30 11.98
C PRO A 31 -5.51 4.78 11.75
N VAL A 32 -5.14 4.92 10.48
CA VAL A 32 -3.86 5.48 10.04
C VAL A 32 -4.09 6.63 9.07
N CYS A 33 -3.32 7.72 9.20
CA CYS A 33 -3.35 8.85 8.28
C CYS A 33 -2.15 8.75 7.32
N ALA A 34 -2.39 8.93 6.03
CA ALA A 34 -1.35 8.96 5.01
C ALA A 34 -1.52 10.16 4.09
N VAL A 35 -0.41 10.63 3.52
CA VAL A 35 -0.38 11.82 2.66
C VAL A 35 0.20 11.42 1.32
N ASP A 36 -0.52 11.70 0.23
CA ASP A 36 -0.02 11.43 -1.11
C ASP A 36 1.06 12.43 -1.54
N GLU A 37 1.65 12.21 -2.73
CA GLU A 37 2.69 13.09 -3.26
C GLU A 37 2.24 14.52 -3.55
N THR A 38 0.92 14.75 -3.65
CA THR A 38 0.33 16.08 -3.87
C THR A 38 0.05 16.82 -2.56
N GLY A 39 0.23 16.16 -1.42
CA GLY A 39 -0.04 16.70 -0.09
C GLY A 39 -1.48 16.45 0.39
N VAL A 40 -2.28 15.64 -0.31
CA VAL A 40 -3.63 15.30 0.12
C VAL A 40 -3.57 14.22 1.18
N MET A 41 -4.20 14.50 2.34
CA MET A 41 -4.28 13.57 3.45
C MET A 41 -5.51 12.68 3.34
N GLN A 42 -5.35 11.38 3.63
CA GLN A 42 -6.43 10.41 3.70
C GLN A 42 -6.25 9.51 4.92
N THR A 43 -7.36 9.20 5.59
CA THR A 43 -7.37 8.30 6.75
C THR A 43 -7.93 6.94 6.34
N PHE A 44 -7.21 5.88 6.66
CA PHE A 44 -7.62 4.50 6.43
C PHE A 44 -8.02 3.85 7.75
N SER A 45 -9.07 3.02 7.71
CA SER A 45 -9.58 2.34 8.92
C SER A 45 -8.56 1.43 9.61
N ASN A 46 -7.59 0.90 8.87
CA ASN A 46 -6.43 0.21 9.42
C ASN A 46 -5.25 0.20 8.43
N ARG A 47 -4.10 -0.28 8.91
CA ARG A 47 -2.85 -0.39 8.14
C ARG A 47 -2.98 -1.28 6.90
N CYS A 48 -3.72 -2.38 6.97
CA CYS A 48 -3.95 -3.27 5.82
C CYS A 48 -4.69 -2.56 4.70
N LYS A 49 -5.79 -1.84 5.02
CA LYS A 49 -6.56 -1.11 4.00
C LYS A 49 -5.74 0.03 3.37
N PHE A 50 -4.82 0.64 4.11
CA PHE A 50 -3.84 1.59 3.55
C PHE A 50 -2.89 0.92 2.55
N GLU A 51 -2.26 -0.20 2.92
CA GLU A 51 -1.32 -0.92 2.04
C GLU A 51 -2.01 -1.41 0.76
N LEU A 52 -3.24 -1.91 0.88
CA LEU A 52 -4.08 -2.29 -0.27
C LEU A 52 -4.38 -1.10 -1.17
N ALA A 53 -4.82 0.03 -0.61
CA ALA A 53 -5.09 1.23 -1.38
C ALA A 53 -3.82 1.75 -2.09
N ASN A 54 -2.66 1.68 -1.44
CA ASN A 54 -1.39 2.08 -2.03
C ASN A 54 -0.98 1.15 -3.19
N CYS A 55 -1.18 -0.17 -3.03
CA CYS A 55 -0.97 -1.16 -4.09
C CYS A 55 -1.87 -0.88 -5.30
N MET A 56 -3.16 -0.64 -5.07
CA MET A 56 -4.15 -0.34 -6.12
C MET A 56 -3.90 1.02 -6.80
N SER A 57 -3.26 1.95 -6.11
CA SER A 57 -2.96 3.29 -6.61
C SER A 57 -1.67 3.37 -7.45
N ALA A 58 -0.85 2.31 -7.50
CA ALA A 58 0.34 2.25 -8.34
C ALA A 58 -0.06 2.01 -9.82
N ARG A 59 -0.48 3.08 -10.50
CA ARG A 59 -0.51 3.19 -11.97
C ARG A 59 0.77 3.81 -12.48
#